data_AF-A0A8T5LTK7-F1
#
_entry.id   AF-A0A8T5LTK7-F1
#
_cell.length_a   1.000
_cell.length_b   1.000
_cell.length_c   1.000
_cell.angle_alpha   90.00
_cell.angle_beta   90.00
_cell.angle_gamma   90.00
#
_symmetry.space_group_name_H-M   'P 1'
#
loop_
_entity.id
_entity.type
_entity.pdbx_description
1 polymer ?
#
loop_
_entity_poly.entity_id
_entity_poly.type
_entity_poly.pdbx_seq_one_letter_code
_entity_poly.pdbx_strand_id
1 'polypeptide(L)'
;MVLEEVPNLLGQATGDAANSLGQTAQNFLGDPSILIIGIVFIVVTVVILYFLKHIIVNSILGVVGWAILYYVFDVQLPFWASLIVSLIFGLAGLGAMLVLRFLGVV
;
A
#
# COMPACT_ATOMS: atom_id res chain seq x y z
N MET A 1 24.54 28.47 -17.23
CA MET A 1 23.76 28.08 -18.43
C MET A 1 23.15 26.69 -18.32
N VAL A 2 23.85 25.63 -17.88
CA VAL A 2 23.30 24.25 -17.85
C VAL A 2 22.15 24.04 -16.83
N LEU A 3 22.08 24.82 -15.74
CA LEU A 3 21.07 24.62 -14.68
C LEU A 3 19.70 25.23 -14.96
N GLU A 4 19.55 26.09 -15.97
CA GLU A 4 18.26 26.64 -16.41
C GLU A 4 17.56 25.75 -17.44
N GLU A 5 18.30 24.90 -18.16
CA GLU A 5 17.75 24.03 -19.20
C GLU A 5 17.06 22.77 -18.62
N VAL A 6 17.56 22.23 -17.50
CA VAL A 6 16.97 21.05 -16.84
C VAL A 6 15.52 21.28 -16.35
N PRO A 7 15.18 22.36 -15.63
CA PRO A 7 13.80 22.65 -15.28
C PRO A 7 12.93 22.99 -16.50
N ASN A 8 13.50 23.56 -17.56
CA ASN A 8 12.78 23.87 -18.79
C ASN A 8 12.45 22.61 -19.60
N LEU A 9 13.35 21.61 -19.61
CA LEU A 9 13.15 20.29 -20.21
C LEU A 9 12.13 19.44 -19.43
N LEU A 10 12.15 19.49 -18.10
CA LEU A 10 11.12 18.85 -17.26
C LEU A 10 9.76 19.53 -17.43
N GLY A 11 9.73 20.87 -17.55
CA GLY A 11 8.53 21.65 -17.85
C GLY A 11 7.96 21.37 -19.24
N GLN A 12 8.83 21.17 -20.25
CA GLN A 12 8.41 20.73 -21.59
C GLN A 12 7.90 19.29 -21.59
N ALA A 13 8.60 18.36 -20.92
CA ALA A 13 8.18 16.97 -20.84
C ALA A 13 6.83 16.79 -20.12
N THR A 14 6.57 17.60 -19.08
CA THR A 14 5.26 17.64 -18.41
C THR A 14 4.21 18.37 -19.25
N GLY A 15 4.59 19.43 -19.96
CA GLY A 15 3.70 20.14 -20.89
C GLY A 15 3.24 19.28 -22.07
N ASP A 16 4.14 18.50 -22.67
CA ASP A 16 3.83 17.60 -23.78
C ASP A 16 3.04 16.37 -23.33
N ALA A 17 3.32 15.85 -22.13
CA ALA A 17 2.49 14.82 -21.51
C ALA A 17 1.08 15.33 -21.18
N ALA A 18 0.96 16.56 -20.66
CA ALA A 18 -0.34 17.18 -20.38
C ALA A 18 -1.12 17.49 -21.65
N ASN A 19 -0.45 17.97 -22.71
CA ASN A 19 -1.08 18.26 -24.00
C ASN A 19 -1.51 16.98 -24.73
N SER A 20 -0.71 15.91 -24.67
CA SER A 20 -1.08 14.61 -25.26
C SER A 20 -2.21 13.94 -24.48
N LEU A 21 -2.23 14.03 -23.16
CA LEU A 21 -3.38 13.59 -22.33
C LEU A 21 -4.62 14.44 -22.60
N GLY A 22 -4.48 15.75 -22.79
CA GLY A 22 -5.58 16.67 -23.13
C GLY A 22 -6.18 16.40 -24.51
N GLN A 23 -5.35 16.16 -25.53
CA GLN A 23 -5.80 15.79 -26.88
C GLN A 23 -6.42 14.38 -26.89
N THR A 24 -5.85 13.44 -26.13
CA THR A 24 -6.42 12.11 -25.93
C THR A 24 -7.79 12.21 -25.26
N ALA A 25 -7.94 13.03 -24.22
CA ALA A 25 -9.21 13.28 -23.55
C ALA A 25 -10.24 13.91 -24.50
N GLN A 26 -9.84 14.84 -25.38
CA GLN A 26 -10.75 15.42 -26.38
C GLN A 26 -11.29 14.40 -27.38
N ASN A 27 -10.49 13.40 -27.76
CA ASN A 27 -10.94 12.31 -28.64
C ASN A 27 -11.92 11.34 -27.95
N PHE A 28 -11.98 11.35 -26.62
CA PHE A 28 -12.89 10.53 -25.82
C PHE A 28 -14.08 11.33 -25.24
N LEU A 29 -14.12 12.66 -25.43
CA LEU A 29 -15.23 13.52 -25.03
C LEU A 29 -16.41 13.32 -25.99
N GLY A 30 -17.39 12.52 -25.57
CA GLY A 30 -18.65 12.34 -26.29
C GLY A 30 -19.18 10.90 -26.31
N ASP A 31 -18.34 9.92 -25.96
CA ASP A 31 -18.75 8.52 -25.86
C ASP A 31 -19.06 8.16 -24.39
N PRO A 32 -20.32 7.88 -24.04
CA PRO A 32 -20.73 7.55 -22.67
C PRO A 32 -20.04 6.28 -22.13
N SER A 33 -19.49 5.42 -23.00
CA SER A 33 -18.76 4.21 -22.62
C SER A 33 -17.46 4.51 -21.89
N ILE A 34 -16.71 5.56 -22.30
CA ILE A 34 -15.47 5.95 -21.62
C ILE A 34 -15.76 6.53 -20.24
N LEU A 35 -16.87 7.25 -20.08
CA LEU A 35 -17.27 7.79 -18.78
C LEU A 35 -17.50 6.66 -17.77
N ILE A 36 -18.14 5.58 -18.19
CA ILE A 36 -18.39 4.39 -17.37
C ILE A 36 -17.08 3.71 -16.98
N ILE A 37 -16.16 3.51 -17.92
CA ILE A 37 -14.84 2.91 -17.66
C ILE A 37 -14.04 3.76 -16.67
N GLY A 38 -14.06 5.09 -16.83
CA GLY A 38 -13.40 6.02 -15.93
C GLY A 38 -13.93 5.94 -14.50
N ILE A 39 -15.26 5.89 -14.33
CA ILE A 39 -15.89 5.73 -13.01
C ILE A 39 -15.50 4.39 -12.38
N VAL A 40 -15.49 3.30 -13.14
CA VAL A 40 -15.07 1.98 -12.65
C VAL A 40 -13.62 2.01 -12.16
N PHE A 41 -12.70 2.62 -12.91
CA PHE A 41 -11.30 2.77 -12.50
C PHE A 41 -11.14 3.59 -11.23
N ILE A 42 -11.91 4.68 -11.07
CA ILE A 42 -11.90 5.48 -9.85
C ILE A 42 -12.37 4.65 -8.66
N VAL A 43 -13.48 3.91 -8.80
CA VAL A 43 -14.00 3.05 -7.72
C VAL A 43 -12.97 1.98 -7.35
N VAL A 44 -12.38 1.30 -8.33
CA VAL A 44 -11.33 0.29 -8.10
C VAL A 44 -10.14 0.90 -7.36
N THR A 45 -9.69 2.09 -7.78
CA THR A 45 -8.56 2.78 -7.13
C THR A 45 -8.88 3.16 -5.68
N VAL A 46 -10.08 3.68 -5.42
CA VAL A 46 -10.52 4.02 -4.05
C VAL A 46 -10.59 2.77 -3.18
N VAL A 47 -11.12 1.66 -3.71
CA VAL A 47 -11.18 0.37 -3.00
C VAL A 47 -9.76 -0.12 -2.66
N ILE A 48 -8.84 -0.11 -3.62
CA ILE A 48 -7.44 -0.51 -3.40
C ILE A 48 -6.79 0.38 -2.33
N LEU A 49 -6.95 1.70 -2.41
CA LEU A 49 -6.38 2.63 -1.42
C LEU A 49 -6.98 2.43 -0.03
N TYR A 50 -8.27 2.10 0.07
CA TYR A 50 -8.93 1.77 1.32
C TYR A 50 -8.33 0.51 1.97
N PHE A 51 -8.17 -0.57 1.20
CA PHE A 51 -7.52 -1.79 1.66
C PHE A 51 -6.05 -1.58 2.00
N LEU A 52 -5.32 -0.77 1.23
CA LEU A 52 -3.91 -0.48 1.47
C LEU A 52 -3.71 0.23 2.81
N LYS A 53 -4.57 1.20 3.15
CA LYS A 53 -4.56 1.84 4.46
C LYS A 53 -4.80 0.82 5.59
N HIS A 54 -5.73 -0.11 5.40
CA HIS A 54 -5.98 -1.17 6.38
C HIS A 54 -4.79 -2.11 6.55
N ILE A 55 -4.09 -2.47 5.48
CA ILE A 55 -2.89 -3.31 5.54
C ILE A 55 -1.78 -2.62 6.35
N ILE A 56 -1.54 -1.33 6.12
CA ILE A 56 -0.53 -0.55 6.84
C ILE A 56 -0.89 -0.48 8.33
N VAL A 57 -2.14 -0.14 8.66
CA VAL A 57 -2.61 -0.09 10.06
C VAL A 57 -2.48 -1.45 10.72
N ASN A 58 -2.84 -2.54 10.03
CA ASN A 58 -2.77 -3.89 10.57
C ASN A 58 -1.32 -4.38 10.76
N SER A 59 -0.38 -3.97 9.91
CA SER A 59 1.04 -4.24 10.07
C SER A 59 1.64 -3.49 11.26
N ILE A 60 1.31 -2.21 11.43
CA ILE A 60 1.73 -1.40 12.59
C ILE A 60 1.16 -2.01 13.89
N LEU A 61 -0.13 -2.34 13.92
CA LEU A 61 -0.75 -3.03 15.05
C LEU A 61 -0.10 -4.39 15.32
N GLY A 62 0.33 -5.10 14.28
CA GLY A 62 1.14 -6.30 14.39
C GLY A 62 2.43 -6.04 15.15
N VAL A 63 3.26 -5.11 14.70
CA VAL A 63 4.55 -4.81 15.37
C VAL A 63 4.35 -4.36 16.82
N VAL A 64 3.32 -3.55 17.07
CA VAL A 64 2.95 -3.14 18.45
C VAL A 64 2.52 -4.36 19.28
N GLY A 65 1.68 -5.24 18.74
CA GLY A 65 1.27 -6.48 19.38
C GLY A 65 2.44 -7.42 19.66
N TRP A 66 3.40 -7.53 18.74
CA TRP A 66 4.62 -8.30 18.91
C TRP A 66 5.46 -7.75 20.07
N ALA A 67 5.65 -6.43 20.11
CA ALA A 67 6.38 -5.77 21.19
C ALA A 67 5.71 -5.99 22.55
N ILE A 68 4.38 -5.92 22.62
CA ILE A 68 3.63 -6.21 23.86
C ILE A 68 3.84 -7.67 24.29
N LEU A 69 3.73 -8.63 23.36
CA LEU A 69 3.91 -10.06 23.68
C LEU A 69 5.33 -10.39 24.13
N TYR A 70 6.33 -9.78 23.50
CA TYR A 70 7.73 -10.02 23.81
C TYR A 70 8.18 -9.32 25.10
N TYR A 71 7.82 -8.04 25.29
CA TYR A 71 8.30 -7.24 26.42
C TYR A 71 7.39 -7.28 27.66
N VAL A 72 6.07 -7.43 27.51
CA VAL A 72 5.12 -7.41 28.65
C VAL A 72 4.78 -8.81 29.12
N PHE A 73 4.52 -9.73 28.19
CA PHE A 73 4.11 -11.11 28.51
C PHE A 73 5.26 -12.11 28.54
N ASP A 74 6.48 -11.67 28.18
CA ASP A 74 7.71 -12.48 28.17
C ASP A 74 7.51 -13.83 27.44
N VAL A 75 6.68 -13.81 26.39
CA VAL A 75 6.39 -15.03 25.64
C VAL A 75 7.65 -15.39 24.85
N GLN A 76 8.26 -16.51 25.21
CA GLN A 76 9.42 -17.07 24.53
C GLN A 76 9.05 -17.59 23.13
N LEU A 77 8.80 -16.65 22.21
CA LEU A 77 8.65 -16.91 20.79
C LEU A 77 10.01 -16.74 20.10
N PRO A 78 10.32 -17.56 19.08
CA PRO A 78 11.51 -17.33 18.26
C PRO A 78 11.47 -15.92 17.66
N PHE A 79 12.43 -15.08 18.07
CA PHE A 79 12.47 -13.64 17.77
C PHE A 79 12.32 -13.35 16.27
N TRP A 80 13.13 -14.02 15.45
CA TRP A 80 13.11 -13.81 14.01
C TRP A 80 11.81 -14.25 13.35
N ALA A 81 11.26 -15.40 13.76
CA ALA A 81 10.01 -15.89 13.19
C ALA A 81 8.84 -14.96 13.56
N SER A 82 8.73 -14.59 14.84
CA SER A 82 7.67 -13.71 15.36
C SER A 82 7.70 -12.32 14.76
N LEU A 83 8.90 -11.75 14.56
CA LEU A 83 9.07 -10.45 13.93
C LEU A 83 8.69 -10.50 12.43
N ILE A 84 9.16 -11.49 11.68
CA ILE A 84 8.89 -11.62 10.24
C ILE A 84 7.39 -11.81 9.99
N VAL A 85 6.73 -12.69 10.77
CA VAL A 85 5.30 -12.96 10.63
C VAL A 85 4.46 -11.74 11.02
N SER A 86 4.85 -11.02 12.08
CA SER A 86 4.22 -9.75 12.46
C SER A 86 4.35 -8.69 11.37
N LEU A 87 5.49 -8.63 10.67
CA LEU A 87 5.72 -7.63 9.63
C LEU A 87 4.86 -7.88 8.38
N ILE A 88 4.78 -9.15 7.95
CA ILE A 88 4.08 -9.57 6.72
C ILE A 88 2.57 -9.68 6.95
N PHE A 89 2.15 -10.31 8.06
CA PHE A 89 0.76 -10.65 8.34
C PHE A 89 0.11 -9.78 9.42
N GLY A 90 0.86 -8.86 10.04
CA GLY A 90 0.34 -7.96 11.07
C GLY A 90 -0.10 -8.68 12.34
N LEU A 91 -1.17 -8.18 12.95
CA LEU A 91 -1.73 -8.71 14.20
C LEU A 91 -2.28 -10.15 14.04
N ALA A 92 -2.84 -10.48 12.86
CA ALA A 92 -3.38 -11.81 12.58
C ALA A 92 -2.29 -12.89 12.57
N GLY A 93 -1.11 -12.56 12.02
CA GLY A 93 0.05 -13.46 12.03
C GLY A 93 0.54 -13.80 13.43
N LEU A 94 0.53 -12.82 14.33
CA LEU A 94 0.86 -13.06 15.74
C LEU A 94 -0.18 -13.93 16.44
N GLY A 95 -1.47 -13.70 16.17
CA GLY A 95 -2.54 -14.55 16.70
C GLY A 95 -2.36 -16.01 16.31
N ALA A 96 -2.06 -16.27 15.03
CA ALA A 96 -1.76 -17.62 14.55
C ALA A 96 -0.52 -18.22 15.25
N MET A 97 0.52 -17.42 15.47
CA MET A 97 1.74 -17.90 16.14
C MET A 97 1.52 -18.20 17.62
N LEU A 98 0.72 -17.40 18.31
CA LEU A 98 0.30 -17.67 19.69
C LEU A 98 -0.50 -18.97 19.80
N VAL A 99 -1.39 -19.24 18.83
CA VAL A 99 -2.12 -20.51 18.77
C VAL A 99 -1.15 -21.67 18.54
N LEU A 100 -0.18 -21.54 17.63
CA LEU A 100 0.83 -22.57 17.40
C LEU A 100 1.71 -22.82 18.63
N ARG A 101 2.08 -21.75 19.35
CA ARG A 101 2.78 -21.83 20.64
C ARG A 101 1.93 -22.53 21.70
N PHE A 102 0.64 -22.22 21.76
CA PHE A 102 -0.30 -22.87 22.68
C PHE A 102 -0.45 -24.37 22.37
N LEU A 103 -0.38 -24.75 21.10
CA LEU A 103 -0.38 -26.15 20.64
C LEU A 103 0.98 -26.85 20.81
N GLY A 104 2.02 -26.16 21.30
CA GLY A 104 3.35 -26.74 21.56
C GLY A 104 4.17 -27.04 20.30
N VAL A 105 3.79 -26.50 19.15
CA VAL A 105 4.48 -26.73 17.86
C VAL A 105 5.68 -25.80 17.70
N VAL A 106 5.65 -24.62 18.35
CA VAL A 106 6.66 -23.55 18.26
C VAL A 106 7.03 -23.08 19.66
#